data_AF-A0A535X3V7-F1
#
_entry.id   AF-A0A535X3V7-F1
#
_cell.length_a   1.000
_cell.length_b   1.000
_cell.length_c   1.000
_cell.angle_alpha   90.00
_cell.angle_beta   90.00
_cell.angle_gamma   90.00
#
_symmetry.space_group_name_H-M   'P 1'
#
loop_
_entity.id
_entity.type
_entity.pdbx_description
1 polymer ?
#
loop_
_entity_poly.entity_id
_entity_poly.type
_entity_poly.pdbx_seq_one_letter_code
_entity_poly.pdbx_strand_id
1 'polypeptide(L)'
;MPSVVQARRALALSAIAGLGVYRPPASAPSAKRHTGAEVSGVSYRVQAEHGLTTASLAAGAARAALRAADINTSDLQMIIVGTTTPDVLWPTTACLVQTELQLPMVASFDLYAAETSLLAALNVATRYVSAGAPAVLLIGAESDNQLVDLPGQAGSMHGRAASAAVLTQAGGEGGLLATMTGGSAIPEANGDAVDRILLGGLADGVTECLRKANLTLPDIDLVIGEQSAPEIMLAWCKTSGVSSSRLVLNPPRYGSLLAAAPLMALHDAVVEGRLHNGMTALLLGCGSGPSWAAACLRWGGGGLAEW
;
A
#
# COMPACT_ATOMS: atom_id res chain seq x y z
N MET A 1 36.10 1.69 -16.76
CA MET A 1 34.80 1.45 -17.42
C MET A 1 33.95 0.62 -16.45
N PRO A 2 32.71 1.02 -16.14
CA PRO A 2 31.82 0.15 -15.37
C PRO A 2 31.68 -1.19 -16.10
N SER A 3 31.69 -2.30 -15.36
CA SER A 3 31.65 -3.64 -15.96
C SER A 3 30.34 -3.82 -16.75
N VAL A 4 30.34 -4.68 -17.77
CA VAL A 4 29.14 -5.00 -18.58
C VAL A 4 27.95 -5.45 -17.72
N VAL A 5 28.20 -5.91 -16.48
CA VAL A 5 27.18 -6.27 -15.49
C VAL A 5 26.44 -5.03 -14.93
N GLN A 6 27.09 -3.87 -14.82
CA GLN A 6 26.45 -2.63 -14.39
C GLN A 6 25.52 -2.01 -15.47
N ALA A 7 25.70 -2.38 -16.74
CA ALA A 7 24.99 -1.78 -17.88
C ALA A 7 23.56 -2.33 -18.13
N ARG A 8 23.00 -3.17 -17.24
CA ARG A 8 21.69 -3.84 -17.43
C ARG A 8 20.64 -3.55 -16.36
N ARG A 9 20.88 -2.64 -15.42
CA ARG A 9 19.87 -2.28 -14.41
C ARG A 9 18.78 -1.43 -15.04
N ALA A 10 17.51 -1.81 -14.84
CA ALA A 10 16.38 -0.97 -15.22
C ALA A 10 16.50 0.39 -14.52
N LEU A 11 16.27 1.47 -15.27
CA LEU A 11 16.16 2.82 -14.73
C LEU A 11 14.77 2.96 -14.10
N ALA A 12 14.73 3.47 -12.86
CA ALA A 12 13.45 3.84 -12.25
C ALA A 12 12.90 5.08 -12.94
N LEU A 13 11.60 5.10 -13.21
CA LEU A 13 10.91 6.28 -13.77
C LEU A 13 10.26 7.13 -12.68
N SER A 14 9.87 6.51 -11.58
CA SER A 14 9.28 7.18 -10.42
C SER A 14 9.98 6.73 -9.15
N ALA A 15 10.11 7.60 -8.16
CA ALA A 15 10.66 7.31 -6.85
C ALA A 15 9.72 7.74 -5.73
N ILE A 16 9.85 7.12 -4.56
CA ILE A 16 9.19 7.59 -3.33
C ILE A 16 10.00 8.78 -2.81
N ALA A 17 9.43 9.99 -2.91
CA ALA A 17 10.03 11.20 -2.38
C ALA A 17 9.82 11.33 -0.87
N GLY A 18 8.64 10.95 -0.39
CA GLY A 18 8.30 10.91 1.03
C GLY A 18 7.37 9.76 1.36
N LEU A 19 7.59 9.14 2.51
CA LEU A 19 6.83 8.04 3.07
C LEU A 19 6.32 8.43 4.45
N GLY A 20 5.02 8.44 4.61
CA GLY A 20 4.31 8.85 5.81
C GLY A 20 3.49 7.72 6.40
N VAL A 21 3.37 7.68 7.71
CA VAL A 21 2.55 6.70 8.44
C VAL A 21 1.77 7.39 9.54
N TYR A 22 0.60 6.84 9.87
CA TYR A 22 -0.18 7.24 11.02
C TYR A 22 -0.68 6.01 11.77
N ARG A 23 -0.21 5.86 13.02
CA ARG A 23 -0.58 4.79 13.94
C ARG A 23 -1.28 5.40 15.15
N PRO A 24 -2.62 5.45 15.17
CA PRO A 24 -3.33 5.98 16.32
C PRO A 24 -3.05 5.16 17.58
N PRO A 25 -3.15 5.78 18.78
CA PRO A 25 -3.01 5.04 20.03
C PRO A 25 -4.10 3.98 20.13
N ALA A 26 -3.79 2.84 20.76
CA ALA A 26 -4.75 1.75 20.95
C ALA A 26 -6.03 2.18 21.71
N SER A 27 -5.96 3.26 22.48
CA SER A 27 -7.10 3.86 23.20
C SER A 27 -7.99 4.75 22.33
N ALA A 28 -7.62 5.03 21.08
CA ALA A 28 -8.41 5.87 20.20
C ALA A 28 -9.80 5.22 19.96
N PRO A 29 -10.91 5.94 20.16
CA PRO A 29 -12.25 5.39 19.94
C PRO A 29 -12.51 5.10 18.46
N SER A 30 -13.17 3.98 18.17
CA SER A 30 -13.60 3.60 16.81
C SER A 30 -14.68 4.55 16.29
N ALA A 31 -14.67 4.83 14.99
CA ALA A 31 -15.79 5.52 14.37
C ALA A 31 -17.03 4.62 14.41
N LYS A 32 -18.21 5.19 14.68
CA LYS A 32 -19.45 4.42 14.73
C LYS A 32 -20.21 4.56 13.42
N ARG A 33 -20.77 3.45 12.97
CA ARG A 33 -21.71 3.44 11.85
C ARG A 33 -23.06 3.94 12.35
N HIS A 34 -23.60 4.97 11.70
CA HIS A 34 -24.96 5.43 11.92
C HIS A 34 -25.81 5.07 10.70
N THR A 35 -26.92 4.35 10.95
CA THR A 35 -27.93 4.03 9.93
C THR A 35 -29.16 4.90 10.21
N GLY A 36 -29.56 5.72 9.24
CA GLY A 36 -30.71 6.60 9.40
C GLY A 36 -31.00 7.43 8.14
N ALA A 37 -32.28 7.63 7.83
CA ALA A 37 -32.76 8.35 6.65
C ALA A 37 -32.65 9.89 6.77
N GLU A 38 -32.19 10.41 7.92
CA GLU A 38 -32.34 11.82 8.27
C GLU A 38 -31.29 12.76 7.66
N VAL A 39 -30.28 12.25 6.94
CA VAL A 39 -29.29 13.11 6.29
C VAL A 39 -29.10 12.71 4.83
N SER A 40 -29.68 13.50 3.92
CA SER A 40 -29.34 13.58 2.49
C SER A 40 -29.57 12.35 1.58
N GLY A 41 -30.39 11.38 1.99
CA GLY A 41 -30.74 10.25 1.11
C GLY A 41 -29.65 9.18 0.97
N VAL A 42 -28.62 9.21 1.81
CA VAL A 42 -27.62 8.14 1.94
C VAL A 42 -28.10 7.18 3.04
N SER A 43 -28.24 5.89 2.73
CA SER A 43 -28.80 4.89 3.65
C SER A 43 -27.87 4.52 4.83
N TYR A 44 -26.60 4.91 4.79
CA TYR A 44 -25.64 4.74 5.88
C TYR A 44 -24.51 5.76 5.81
N ARG A 45 -24.08 6.27 6.96
CA ARG A 45 -22.90 7.15 7.09
C ARG A 45 -22.08 6.71 8.29
N VAL A 46 -20.77 6.52 8.12
CA VAL A 46 -19.87 6.48 9.27
C VAL A 46 -19.67 7.92 9.72
N GLN A 47 -20.16 8.24 10.91
CA GLN A 47 -19.91 9.53 11.54
C GLN A 47 -18.93 9.30 12.69
N ALA A 48 -17.81 10.01 12.64
CA ALA A 48 -17.02 10.23 13.82
C ALA A 48 -17.70 11.30 14.66
N GLU A 49 -18.67 10.93 15.50
CA GLU A 49 -19.03 11.82 16.60
C GLU A 49 -17.77 12.06 17.44
N HIS A 50 -17.02 10.99 17.78
CA HIS A 50 -15.79 11.04 18.59
C HIS A 50 -14.64 10.12 18.12
N GLY A 51 -14.65 9.55 16.91
CA GLY A 51 -13.69 8.49 16.49
C GLY A 51 -12.76 8.83 15.31
N LEU A 52 -11.73 8.01 15.05
CA LEU A 52 -10.93 8.13 13.82
C LEU A 52 -11.63 7.42 12.67
N THR A 53 -11.98 8.19 11.65
CA THR A 53 -12.48 7.72 10.35
C THR A 53 -11.33 7.25 9.47
N THR A 54 -11.63 6.46 8.43
CA THR A 54 -10.64 6.04 7.44
C THR A 54 -10.04 7.25 6.71
N ALA A 55 -10.86 8.26 6.39
CA ALA A 55 -10.39 9.52 5.81
C ALA A 55 -9.43 10.28 6.73
N SER A 56 -9.71 10.34 8.04
CA SER A 56 -8.83 11.03 9.01
C SER A 56 -7.49 10.31 9.18
N LEU A 57 -7.50 8.97 9.15
CA LEU A 57 -6.28 8.17 9.16
C LEU A 57 -5.45 8.45 7.90
N ALA A 58 -6.11 8.36 6.74
CA ALA A 58 -5.51 8.63 5.44
C ALA A 58 -4.90 10.04 5.36
N ALA A 59 -5.63 11.05 5.85
CA ALA A 59 -5.16 12.42 5.89
C ALA A 59 -3.95 12.60 6.82
N GLY A 60 -3.94 11.97 8.00
CA GLY A 60 -2.78 11.98 8.90
C GLY A 60 -1.51 11.44 8.23
N ALA A 61 -1.60 10.25 7.64
CA ALA A 61 -0.48 9.64 6.90
C ALA A 61 -0.06 10.49 5.69
N ALA A 62 -1.01 11.08 4.97
CA ALA A 62 -0.74 11.98 3.86
C ALA A 62 -0.01 13.26 4.30
N ARG A 63 -0.39 13.87 5.43
CA ARG A 63 0.34 15.03 5.99
C ARG A 63 1.78 14.65 6.29
N ALA A 64 2.01 13.47 6.87
CA ALA A 64 3.37 12.97 7.12
C ALA A 64 4.14 12.77 5.82
N ALA A 65 3.56 12.11 4.82
CA ALA A 65 4.22 11.83 3.54
C ALA A 65 4.57 13.11 2.77
N LEU A 66 3.65 14.09 2.72
CA LEU A 66 3.86 15.37 2.07
C LEU A 66 4.96 16.19 2.76
N ARG A 67 4.98 16.22 4.11
CA ARG A 67 6.07 16.87 4.86
C ARG A 67 7.41 16.18 4.60
N ALA A 68 7.42 14.85 4.59
CA ALA A 68 8.63 14.08 4.34
C ALA A 68 9.17 14.24 2.91
N ALA A 69 8.28 14.44 1.94
CA ALA A 69 8.65 14.66 0.54
C ALA A 69 9.18 16.07 0.27
N ASP A 70 8.85 17.05 1.13
CA ASP A 70 9.22 18.46 1.00
C ASP A 70 8.90 19.05 -0.40
N ILE A 71 7.70 18.75 -0.89
CA ILE A 71 7.20 19.25 -2.18
C ILE A 71 6.20 20.38 -2.02
N ASN A 72 6.03 21.19 -3.06
CA ASN A 72 4.92 22.11 -3.13
C ASN A 72 3.62 21.34 -3.40
N THR A 73 2.62 21.49 -2.53
CA THR A 73 1.34 20.79 -2.67
C THR A 73 0.57 21.17 -3.94
N SER A 74 0.90 22.29 -4.59
CA SER A 74 0.37 22.64 -5.92
C SER A 74 0.85 21.72 -7.04
N ASP A 75 1.95 21.00 -6.84
CA ASP A 75 2.50 20.06 -7.84
C ASP A 75 1.79 18.70 -7.79
N LEU A 76 0.95 18.48 -6.78
CA LEU A 76 0.19 17.26 -6.61
C LEU A 76 -0.93 17.19 -7.65
N GLN A 77 -0.86 16.21 -8.54
CA GLN A 77 -1.85 16.03 -9.60
C GLN A 77 -2.93 15.00 -9.27
N MET A 78 -2.62 14.08 -8.36
CA MET A 78 -3.52 12.96 -8.07
C MET A 78 -3.41 12.47 -6.63
N ILE A 79 -4.55 12.11 -6.05
CA ILE A 79 -4.69 11.40 -4.78
C ILE A 79 -5.39 10.07 -5.08
N ILE A 80 -4.72 8.95 -4.78
CA ILE A 80 -5.31 7.62 -4.87
C ILE A 80 -5.34 7.01 -3.47
N VAL A 81 -6.54 6.67 -2.99
CA VAL A 81 -6.71 5.95 -1.72
C VAL A 81 -7.07 4.50 -1.99
N GLY A 82 -6.25 3.56 -1.51
CA GLY A 82 -6.58 2.16 -1.37
C GLY A 82 -7.15 1.90 0.02
N THR A 83 -8.41 1.46 0.08
CA THR A 83 -9.05 1.09 1.34
C THR A 83 -10.15 0.06 1.09
N THR A 84 -10.32 -0.85 2.04
CA THR A 84 -11.49 -1.74 2.10
C THR A 84 -12.58 -1.26 3.06
N THR A 85 -12.30 -0.17 3.78
CA THR A 85 -13.13 0.34 4.87
C THR A 85 -13.46 1.83 4.69
N PRO A 86 -13.96 2.27 3.51
CA PRO A 86 -14.27 3.68 3.29
C PRO A 86 -15.36 4.17 4.25
N ASP A 87 -15.33 5.42 4.68
CA ASP A 87 -16.33 5.94 5.61
C ASP A 87 -17.74 6.03 4.99
N VAL A 88 -17.78 6.28 3.69
CA VAL A 88 -18.97 6.34 2.83
C VAL A 88 -18.57 5.85 1.43
N LEU A 89 -19.53 5.36 0.63
CA LEU A 89 -19.24 5.01 -0.77
C LEU A 89 -19.04 6.25 -1.65
N TRP A 90 -19.74 7.33 -1.36
CA TRP A 90 -19.58 8.62 -2.03
C TRP A 90 -19.82 9.77 -1.03
N PRO A 91 -19.03 10.86 -1.12
CA PRO A 91 -17.83 11.03 -1.95
C PRO A 91 -16.71 10.04 -1.57
N THR A 92 -15.74 9.83 -2.44
CA THR A 92 -14.61 8.92 -2.19
C THR A 92 -13.79 9.37 -0.99
N THR A 93 -13.09 8.43 -0.36
CA THR A 93 -12.14 8.70 0.73
C THR A 93 -11.07 9.69 0.27
N ALA A 94 -10.58 9.56 -0.97
CA ALA A 94 -9.64 10.51 -1.57
C ALA A 94 -10.18 11.96 -1.63
N CYS A 95 -11.45 12.16 -1.97
CA CYS A 95 -12.08 13.50 -1.95
C CYS A 95 -12.21 14.06 -0.52
N LEU A 96 -12.49 13.19 0.46
CA LEU A 96 -12.49 13.58 1.87
C LEU A 96 -11.09 13.99 2.33
N VAL A 97 -10.06 13.23 1.96
CA VAL A 97 -8.65 13.56 2.24
C VAL A 97 -8.26 14.89 1.61
N GLN A 98 -8.61 15.12 0.33
CA GLN A 98 -8.34 16.40 -0.34
C GLN A 98 -8.92 17.58 0.44
N THR A 99 -10.16 17.43 0.91
CA THR A 99 -10.86 18.43 1.73
C THR A 99 -10.16 18.64 3.07
N GLU A 100 -9.79 17.57 3.76
CA GLU A 100 -9.16 17.63 5.08
C GLU A 100 -7.72 18.19 5.06
N LEU A 101 -7.02 18.00 3.95
CA LEU A 101 -5.70 18.57 3.69
C LEU A 101 -5.76 19.99 3.14
N GLN A 102 -6.96 20.51 2.82
CA GLN A 102 -7.16 21.82 2.17
C GLN A 102 -6.35 21.96 0.88
N LEU A 103 -6.25 20.87 0.11
CA LEU A 103 -5.52 20.88 -1.15
C LEU A 103 -6.32 21.59 -2.24
N PRO A 104 -5.64 22.15 -3.27
CA PRO A 104 -6.31 22.74 -4.43
C PRO A 104 -7.07 21.66 -5.23
N MET A 105 -7.56 22.00 -6.43
CA MET A 105 -8.16 21.00 -7.31
C MET A 105 -7.12 19.93 -7.71
N VAL A 106 -7.29 18.72 -7.21
CA VAL A 106 -6.46 17.54 -7.49
C VAL A 106 -7.38 16.40 -7.93
N ALA A 107 -6.94 15.57 -8.87
CA ALA A 107 -7.73 14.38 -9.24
C ALA A 107 -7.75 13.39 -8.07
N SER A 108 -8.93 13.07 -7.54
CA SER A 108 -9.06 12.30 -6.31
C SER A 108 -10.02 11.13 -6.49
N PHE A 109 -9.55 9.90 -6.30
CA PHE A 109 -10.38 8.71 -6.39
C PHE A 109 -9.87 7.56 -5.50
N ASP A 110 -10.78 6.66 -5.15
CA ASP A 110 -10.45 5.44 -4.43
C ASP A 110 -10.15 4.32 -5.45
N LEU A 111 -9.19 3.46 -5.14
CA LEU A 111 -8.89 2.24 -5.87
C LEU A 111 -9.18 1.04 -4.97
N TYR A 112 -10.21 0.28 -5.32
CA TYR A 112 -10.62 -0.90 -4.57
C TYR A 112 -10.13 -2.17 -5.26
N ALA A 113 -9.12 -2.82 -4.66
CA ALA A 113 -8.61 -4.14 -5.03
C ALA A 113 -8.28 -4.96 -3.77
N ALA A 114 -9.13 -4.84 -2.75
CA ALA A 114 -8.96 -5.46 -1.44
C ALA A 114 -7.57 -5.20 -0.83
N GLU A 115 -6.87 -6.22 -0.34
CA GLU A 115 -5.53 -6.13 0.25
C GLU A 115 -4.47 -5.60 -0.74
N THR A 116 -4.67 -5.81 -2.05
CA THR A 116 -3.73 -5.36 -3.10
C THR A 116 -3.94 -3.90 -3.52
N SER A 117 -4.93 -3.20 -2.96
CA SER A 117 -5.32 -1.84 -3.36
C SER A 117 -4.15 -0.86 -3.43
N LEU A 118 -3.27 -0.86 -2.42
CA LEU A 118 -2.14 0.07 -2.39
C LEU A 118 -1.08 -0.23 -3.46
N LEU A 119 -0.77 -1.50 -3.71
CA LEU A 119 0.17 -1.88 -4.76
C LEU A 119 -0.42 -1.70 -6.16
N ALA A 120 -1.74 -1.84 -6.32
CA ALA A 120 -2.43 -1.46 -7.54
C ALA A 120 -2.42 0.06 -7.75
N ALA A 121 -2.61 0.84 -6.70
CA ALA A 121 -2.48 2.29 -6.75
C ALA A 121 -1.06 2.71 -7.14
N LEU A 122 -0.03 2.05 -6.58
CA LEU A 122 1.37 2.23 -6.96
C LEU A 122 1.62 1.94 -8.46
N ASN A 123 1.01 0.88 -9.00
CA ASN A 123 1.06 0.54 -10.42
C ASN A 123 0.39 1.61 -11.30
N VAL A 124 -0.71 2.23 -10.86
CA VAL A 124 -1.35 3.35 -11.57
C VAL A 124 -0.48 4.61 -11.51
N ALA A 125 -0.08 5.01 -10.31
CA ALA A 125 0.65 6.26 -10.09
C ALA A 125 2.03 6.28 -10.76
N THR A 126 2.76 5.15 -10.78
CA THR A 126 4.05 5.10 -11.49
C THR A 126 3.89 5.42 -12.98
N ARG A 127 2.77 5.04 -13.61
CA ARG A 127 2.48 5.37 -15.02
C ARG A 127 2.17 6.85 -15.22
N TYR A 128 1.42 7.47 -14.30
CA TYR A 128 1.15 8.91 -14.34
C TYR A 128 2.44 9.73 -14.19
N VAL A 129 3.28 9.38 -13.22
CA VAL A 129 4.59 10.03 -13.03
C VAL A 129 5.48 9.84 -14.26
N SER A 130 5.50 8.62 -14.82
CA SER A 130 6.24 8.32 -16.05
C SER A 130 5.73 9.11 -17.27
N ALA A 131 4.44 9.49 -17.28
CA ALA A 131 3.84 10.33 -18.30
C ALA A 131 4.05 11.84 -18.08
N GLY A 132 4.76 12.23 -17.01
CA GLY A 132 5.11 13.62 -16.73
C GLY A 132 4.34 14.26 -15.58
N ALA A 133 3.57 13.50 -14.79
CA ALA A 133 2.99 14.03 -13.56
C ALA A 133 4.08 14.38 -12.54
N PRO A 134 4.15 15.62 -12.01
CA PRO A 134 5.18 16.02 -11.06
C PRO A 134 5.12 15.23 -9.75
N ALA A 135 3.91 15.08 -9.19
CA ALA A 135 3.69 14.32 -7.96
C ALA A 135 2.33 13.61 -7.95
N VAL A 136 2.32 12.40 -7.36
CA VAL A 136 1.10 11.62 -7.05
C VAL A 136 1.16 11.15 -5.60
N LEU A 137 0.06 11.31 -4.87
CA LEU A 137 -0.10 10.88 -3.50
C LEU A 137 -0.89 9.56 -3.48
N LEU A 138 -0.26 8.54 -2.89
CA LEU A 138 -0.83 7.22 -2.70
C LEU A 138 -1.05 7.00 -1.23
N ILE A 139 -2.22 6.48 -0.85
CA ILE A 139 -2.56 6.24 0.55
C ILE A 139 -3.20 4.88 0.69
N GLY A 140 -2.68 4.04 1.57
CA GLY A 140 -3.36 2.85 2.09
C GLY A 140 -3.93 3.17 3.45
N ALA A 141 -5.23 3.00 3.66
CA ALA A 141 -5.86 3.32 4.94
C ALA A 141 -6.91 2.27 5.30
N GLU A 142 -6.87 1.82 6.55
CA GLU A 142 -7.88 0.92 7.08
C GLU A 142 -8.31 1.34 8.48
N SER A 143 -9.61 1.21 8.73
CA SER A 143 -10.19 1.34 10.06
C SER A 143 -11.12 0.16 10.37
N ASP A 144 -11.58 0.08 11.60
CA ASP A 144 -12.51 -0.94 12.08
C ASP A 144 -13.99 -0.58 11.85
N ASN A 145 -14.27 0.53 11.15
CA ASN A 145 -15.61 1.09 11.00
C ASN A 145 -16.61 0.20 10.21
N GLN A 146 -16.14 -0.73 9.38
CA GLN A 146 -16.97 -1.57 8.50
C GLN A 146 -16.78 -3.08 8.67
N LEU A 147 -15.68 -3.54 9.28
CA LEU A 147 -15.32 -4.97 9.31
C LEU A 147 -15.77 -5.71 10.57
N VAL A 148 -16.08 -4.98 11.66
CA VAL A 148 -16.41 -5.57 12.97
C VAL A 148 -17.72 -6.38 12.97
N ASP A 149 -18.63 -6.11 12.03
CA ASP A 149 -19.96 -6.75 11.95
C ASP A 149 -20.08 -7.86 10.88
N LEU A 150 -18.99 -8.25 10.22
CA LEU A 150 -19.05 -9.27 9.16
C LEU A 150 -19.05 -10.71 9.73
N PRO A 151 -20.02 -11.57 9.34
CA PRO A 151 -20.04 -12.97 9.74
C PRO A 151 -18.73 -13.69 9.35
N GLY A 152 -18.06 -14.32 10.32
CA GLY A 152 -16.78 -15.02 10.10
C GLY A 152 -15.53 -14.15 10.24
N GLN A 153 -15.67 -12.82 10.38
CA GLN A 153 -14.58 -11.90 10.75
C GLN A 153 -14.53 -11.59 12.25
N ALA A 154 -15.38 -12.27 13.04
CA ALA A 154 -15.36 -12.18 14.50
C ALA A 154 -14.08 -12.84 15.05
N GLY A 155 -13.03 -12.04 15.26
CA GLY A 155 -11.77 -12.48 15.86
C GLY A 155 -10.51 -12.06 15.09
N SER A 156 -10.61 -11.55 13.87
CA SER A 156 -9.48 -10.93 13.17
C SER A 156 -9.18 -9.57 13.80
N MET A 157 -8.02 -9.45 14.45
CA MET A 157 -7.51 -8.16 14.94
C MET A 157 -7.19 -7.26 13.74
N HIS A 158 -8.22 -6.59 13.21
CA HIS A 158 -8.04 -5.53 12.22
C HIS A 158 -7.45 -4.31 12.93
N GLY A 159 -6.24 -3.93 12.53
CA GLY A 159 -5.60 -2.72 13.02
C GLY A 159 -6.21 -1.48 12.38
N ARG A 160 -5.99 -0.34 13.03
CA ARG A 160 -6.37 0.97 12.50
C ARG A 160 -5.11 1.72 12.20
N ALA A 161 -4.87 2.01 10.92
CA ALA A 161 -3.70 2.78 10.52
C ALA A 161 -3.85 3.28 9.09
N ALA A 162 -2.98 4.22 8.74
CA ALA A 162 -2.75 4.55 7.35
C ALA A 162 -1.25 4.69 7.05
N SER A 163 -0.90 4.46 5.81
CA SER A 163 0.43 4.70 5.25
C SER A 163 0.27 5.40 3.92
N ALA A 164 1.17 6.32 3.60
CA ALA A 164 1.09 7.13 2.39
C ALA A 164 2.47 7.34 1.79
N ALA A 165 2.53 7.43 0.46
CA ALA A 165 3.74 7.79 -0.26
C ALA A 165 3.45 8.89 -1.27
N VAL A 166 4.39 9.82 -1.38
CA VAL A 166 4.46 10.77 -2.49
C VAL A 166 5.40 10.20 -3.54
N LEU A 167 4.89 9.92 -4.72
CA LEU A 167 5.71 9.55 -5.87
C LEU A 167 6.02 10.78 -6.73
N THR A 168 7.29 10.91 -7.10
CA THR A 168 7.79 11.91 -8.06
C THR A 168 8.63 11.22 -9.13
N GLN A 169 9.05 11.96 -10.16
CA GLN A 169 10.04 11.45 -11.10
C GLN A 169 11.32 11.04 -10.36
N ALA A 170 11.94 9.94 -10.80
CA ALA A 170 13.19 9.49 -10.20
C ALA A 170 14.34 10.42 -10.60
N GLY A 171 15.06 10.93 -9.60
CA GLY A 171 16.24 11.79 -9.79
C GLY A 171 17.59 11.03 -9.80
N GLY A 172 17.57 9.69 -9.74
CA GLY A 172 18.77 8.87 -9.61
C GLY A 172 18.48 7.38 -9.78
N GLU A 173 19.34 6.51 -9.25
CA GLU A 173 19.19 5.05 -9.40
C GLU A 173 18.07 4.44 -8.53
N GLY A 174 17.59 5.19 -7.52
CA GLY A 174 16.51 4.79 -6.63
C GLY A 174 15.13 5.04 -7.22
N GLY A 175 14.18 4.14 -6.93
CA GLY A 175 12.79 4.24 -7.33
C GLY A 175 12.17 2.90 -7.72
N LEU A 176 10.98 2.97 -8.30
CA LEU A 176 10.21 1.81 -8.74
C LEU A 176 10.79 1.31 -10.06
N LEU A 177 11.30 0.08 -10.03
CA LEU A 177 11.89 -0.61 -11.18
C LEU A 177 10.83 -1.33 -12.00
N ALA A 178 9.86 -1.93 -11.32
CA ALA A 178 8.73 -2.59 -11.95
C ALA A 178 7.56 -2.74 -10.98
N THR A 179 6.37 -2.84 -11.54
CA THR A 179 5.15 -3.20 -10.81
C THR A 179 4.35 -4.19 -11.65
N MET A 180 3.68 -5.13 -10.97
CA MET A 180 2.81 -6.14 -11.55
C MET A 180 1.61 -6.33 -10.64
N THR A 181 0.43 -6.38 -11.24
CA THR A 181 -0.84 -6.70 -10.56
C THR A 181 -1.53 -7.78 -11.36
N GLY A 182 -2.19 -8.70 -10.68
CA GLY A 182 -2.93 -9.79 -11.29
C GLY A 182 -4.12 -10.20 -10.43
N GLY A 183 -4.99 -11.00 -11.02
CA GLY A 183 -6.14 -11.56 -10.35
C GLY A 183 -6.60 -12.83 -11.01
N SER A 184 -7.27 -13.66 -10.22
CA SER A 184 -7.87 -14.89 -10.68
C SER A 184 -9.04 -14.59 -11.64
N ALA A 185 -9.14 -15.36 -12.72
CA ALA A 185 -10.36 -15.42 -13.52
C ALA A 185 -11.49 -16.25 -12.85
N ILE A 186 -11.20 -16.83 -11.68
CA ILE A 186 -12.10 -17.68 -10.89
C ILE A 186 -12.24 -17.04 -9.50
N PRO A 187 -13.25 -16.17 -9.28
CA PRO A 187 -13.36 -15.40 -8.05
C PRO A 187 -13.96 -16.18 -6.86
N GLU A 188 -14.70 -17.26 -7.10
CA GLU A 188 -15.44 -18.00 -6.05
C GLU A 188 -14.68 -19.21 -5.47
N ALA A 189 -13.36 -19.13 -5.35
CA ALA A 189 -12.55 -20.20 -4.78
C ALA A 189 -12.54 -20.15 -3.24
N ASN A 190 -12.66 -21.31 -2.58
CA ASN A 190 -12.70 -21.45 -1.12
C ASN A 190 -11.65 -22.43 -0.60
N GLY A 191 -11.20 -22.22 0.64
CA GLY A 191 -10.21 -23.07 1.32
C GLY A 191 -8.90 -23.21 0.53
N ASP A 192 -8.32 -24.41 0.53
CA ASP A 192 -7.03 -24.71 -0.12
C ASP A 192 -6.97 -24.33 -1.62
N ALA A 193 -8.12 -24.22 -2.29
CA ALA A 193 -8.15 -23.77 -3.68
C ALA A 193 -7.73 -22.30 -3.81
N VAL A 194 -8.13 -21.45 -2.87
CA VAL A 194 -7.74 -20.03 -2.84
C VAL A 194 -6.25 -19.91 -2.58
N ASP A 195 -5.70 -20.68 -1.63
CA ASP A 195 -4.28 -20.64 -1.28
C ASP A 195 -3.40 -21.04 -2.48
N ARG A 196 -3.80 -22.07 -3.23
CA ARG A 196 -3.09 -22.47 -4.46
C ARG A 196 -3.13 -21.39 -5.54
N ILE A 197 -4.27 -20.72 -5.71
CA ILE A 197 -4.42 -19.61 -6.66
C ILE A 197 -3.51 -18.45 -6.26
N LEU A 198 -3.51 -18.07 -4.98
CA LEU A 198 -2.67 -16.98 -4.47
C LEU A 198 -1.17 -17.31 -4.59
N LEU A 199 -0.75 -18.52 -4.21
CA LEU A 199 0.65 -18.95 -4.32
C LEU A 199 1.13 -18.99 -5.78
N GLY A 200 0.32 -19.54 -6.68
CA GLY A 200 0.63 -19.55 -8.12
C GLY A 200 0.69 -18.14 -8.70
N GLY A 201 -0.31 -17.32 -8.38
CA GLY A 201 -0.39 -15.93 -8.81
C GLY A 201 0.79 -15.08 -8.33
N LEU A 202 1.19 -15.22 -7.06
CA LEU A 202 2.39 -14.58 -6.53
C LEU A 202 3.65 -15.03 -7.26
N ALA A 203 3.82 -16.32 -7.54
CA ALA A 203 4.98 -16.82 -8.28
C ALA A 203 5.07 -16.21 -9.69
N ASP A 204 3.96 -16.17 -10.41
CA ASP A 204 3.88 -15.57 -11.76
C ASP A 204 4.09 -14.05 -11.71
N GLY A 205 3.42 -13.38 -10.77
CA GLY A 205 3.49 -11.94 -10.57
C GLY A 205 4.90 -11.46 -10.22
N VAL A 206 5.60 -12.18 -9.33
CA VAL A 206 6.99 -11.90 -9.00
C VAL A 206 7.90 -12.16 -10.19
N THR A 207 7.74 -13.28 -10.89
CA THR A 207 8.55 -13.61 -12.07
C THR A 207 8.44 -12.51 -13.12
N GLU A 208 7.23 -12.06 -13.43
CA GLU A 208 6.99 -11.00 -14.40
C GLU A 208 7.48 -9.63 -13.93
N CYS A 209 7.31 -9.30 -12.63
CA CYS A 209 7.83 -8.07 -12.05
C CYS A 209 9.36 -8.00 -12.13
N LEU A 210 10.05 -9.08 -11.75
CA LEU A 210 11.51 -9.17 -11.83
C LEU A 210 12.02 -9.16 -13.27
N ARG A 211 11.31 -9.83 -14.19
CA ARG A 211 11.61 -9.79 -15.63
C ARG A 211 11.55 -8.36 -16.16
N LYS A 212 10.51 -7.58 -15.82
CA LYS A 212 10.39 -6.15 -16.17
C LYS A 212 11.49 -5.29 -15.56
N ALA A 213 11.93 -5.62 -14.34
CA ALA A 213 13.03 -4.94 -13.66
C ALA A 213 14.43 -5.36 -14.15
N ASN A 214 14.53 -6.37 -15.03
CA ASN A 214 15.79 -7.03 -15.41
C ASN A 214 16.58 -7.56 -14.19
N LEU A 215 15.87 -8.14 -13.23
CA LEU A 215 16.44 -8.69 -11.99
C LEU A 215 16.01 -10.16 -11.80
N THR A 216 16.66 -10.80 -10.84
CA THR A 216 16.33 -12.14 -10.35
C THR A 216 16.17 -12.12 -8.83
N LEU A 217 15.59 -13.18 -8.24
CA LEU A 217 15.38 -13.26 -6.78
C LEU A 217 16.68 -13.10 -5.94
N PRO A 218 17.86 -13.59 -6.38
CA PRO A 218 19.13 -13.29 -5.73
C PRO A 218 19.50 -11.80 -5.64
N ASP A 219 18.98 -10.96 -6.54
CA ASP A 219 19.21 -9.51 -6.54
C ASP A 219 18.31 -8.77 -5.54
N ILE A 220 17.38 -9.46 -4.88
CA ILE A 220 16.44 -8.88 -3.91
C ILE A 220 17.01 -9.01 -2.49
N ASP A 221 17.25 -7.87 -1.86
CA ASP A 221 17.81 -7.78 -0.53
C ASP A 221 16.75 -8.02 0.56
N LEU A 222 15.53 -7.52 0.33
CA LEU A 222 14.44 -7.57 1.31
C LEU A 222 13.09 -7.83 0.64
N VAL A 223 12.22 -8.59 1.32
CA VAL A 223 10.84 -8.84 0.89
C VAL A 223 9.89 -8.28 1.93
N ILE A 224 9.07 -7.30 1.55
CA ILE A 224 7.93 -6.84 2.35
C ILE A 224 6.74 -7.73 1.99
N GLY A 225 6.36 -8.63 2.89
CA GLY A 225 5.30 -9.61 2.62
C GLY A 225 3.89 -9.02 2.76
N GLU A 226 2.90 -9.76 2.29
CA GLU A 226 1.49 -9.54 2.63
C GLU A 226 1.32 -9.78 4.14
N GLN A 227 0.95 -8.73 4.87
CA GLN A 227 0.89 -8.78 6.34
C GLN A 227 -0.35 -9.53 6.84
N SER A 228 -1.40 -9.63 6.01
CA SER A 228 -2.68 -10.23 6.36
C SER A 228 -2.72 -11.75 6.14
N ALA A 229 -1.74 -12.30 5.41
CA ALA A 229 -1.65 -13.72 5.06
C ALA A 229 -0.22 -14.27 5.27
N PRO A 230 0.30 -14.26 6.52
CA PRO A 230 1.68 -14.66 6.81
C PRO A 230 1.97 -16.12 6.44
N GLU A 231 1.00 -17.02 6.56
CA GLU A 231 1.11 -18.42 6.13
C GLU A 231 1.36 -18.56 4.63
N ILE A 232 0.69 -17.76 3.79
CA ILE A 232 0.92 -17.71 2.34
C ILE A 232 2.32 -17.18 2.04
N MET A 233 2.77 -16.14 2.76
CA MET A 233 4.11 -15.59 2.59
C MET A 233 5.20 -16.59 2.97
N LEU A 234 5.03 -17.32 4.08
CA LEU A 234 5.97 -18.35 4.51
C LEU A 234 6.01 -19.52 3.53
N ALA A 235 4.86 -19.94 3.00
CA ALA A 235 4.77 -20.96 1.96
C ALA A 235 5.48 -20.50 0.68
N TRP A 236 5.25 -19.25 0.24
CA TRP A 236 5.92 -18.65 -0.91
C TRP A 236 7.44 -18.58 -0.72
N CYS A 237 7.93 -18.19 0.46
CA CYS A 237 9.37 -18.19 0.78
C CYS A 237 9.98 -19.60 0.64
N LYS A 238 9.29 -20.61 1.16
CA LYS A 238 9.73 -22.02 1.05
C LYS A 238 9.82 -22.48 -0.40
N THR A 239 8.84 -22.13 -1.24
CA THR A 239 8.82 -22.55 -2.66
C THR A 239 9.78 -21.74 -3.54
N SER A 240 9.99 -20.46 -3.23
CA SER A 240 10.88 -19.56 -3.98
C SER A 240 12.35 -19.67 -3.57
N GLY A 241 12.65 -20.30 -2.43
CA GLY A 241 14.00 -20.35 -1.87
C GLY A 241 14.44 -19.04 -1.20
N VAL A 242 13.52 -18.10 -0.98
CA VAL A 242 13.82 -16.86 -0.24
C VAL A 242 13.91 -17.18 1.25
N SER A 243 15.06 -16.88 1.86
CA SER A 243 15.25 -17.02 3.31
C SER A 243 14.27 -16.14 4.08
N SER A 244 13.65 -16.70 5.13
CA SER A 244 12.71 -15.98 6.00
C SER A 244 13.33 -14.78 6.72
N SER A 245 14.67 -14.72 6.86
CA SER A 245 15.35 -13.54 7.42
C SER A 245 15.24 -12.29 6.53
N ARG A 246 15.05 -12.48 5.21
CA ARG A 246 14.77 -11.38 4.27
C ARG A 246 13.31 -10.97 4.24
N LEU A 247 12.42 -11.73 4.86
CA LEU A 247 10.99 -11.44 4.91
C LEU A 247 10.68 -10.48 6.06
N VAL A 248 9.90 -9.43 5.76
CA VAL A 248 9.33 -8.51 6.74
C VAL A 248 7.85 -8.86 6.93
N LEU A 249 7.52 -9.32 8.13
CA LEU A 249 6.17 -9.57 8.60
C LEU A 249 6.07 -9.02 10.03
N ASN A 250 5.20 -8.03 10.23
CA ASN A 250 4.91 -7.37 11.50
C ASN A 250 3.45 -7.55 12.00
N PRO A 251 2.71 -8.65 11.71
CA PRO A 251 1.34 -8.79 12.22
C PRO A 251 1.22 -8.73 13.75
N PRO A 252 2.20 -9.19 14.57
CA PRO A 252 2.11 -9.01 16.03
C PRO A 252 2.09 -7.55 16.49
N ARG A 253 2.57 -6.61 15.67
CA ARG A 253 2.68 -5.20 16.04
C ARG A 253 1.41 -4.41 15.76
N TYR A 254 0.69 -4.76 14.69
CA TYR A 254 -0.46 -3.96 14.22
C TYR A 254 -1.72 -4.75 13.89
N GLY A 255 -1.68 -6.08 13.92
CA GLY A 255 -2.73 -6.93 13.37
C GLY A 255 -2.78 -6.84 11.83
N SER A 256 -3.96 -7.10 11.27
CA SER A 256 -4.19 -6.96 9.83
C SER A 256 -4.49 -5.50 9.48
N LEU A 257 -3.64 -4.91 8.64
CA LEU A 257 -3.79 -3.54 8.14
C LEU A 257 -4.21 -3.48 6.67
N LEU A 258 -4.54 -4.63 6.04
CA LEU A 258 -4.96 -4.77 4.64
C LEU A 258 -4.23 -3.79 3.71
N ALA A 259 -4.93 -2.86 3.06
CA ALA A 259 -4.32 -1.92 2.12
C ALA A 259 -3.27 -0.98 2.75
N ALA A 260 -3.32 -0.68 4.05
CA ALA A 260 -2.34 0.16 4.73
C ALA A 260 -1.02 -0.57 5.02
N ALA A 261 -0.99 -1.90 4.93
CA ALA A 261 0.12 -2.73 5.37
C ALA A 261 1.43 -2.58 4.58
N PRO A 262 1.45 -2.53 3.23
CA PRO A 262 2.70 -2.60 2.47
C PRO A 262 3.65 -1.43 2.73
N LEU A 263 3.13 -0.19 2.70
CA LEU A 263 3.95 1.00 2.96
C LEU A 263 4.25 1.18 4.45
N MET A 264 3.39 0.68 5.35
CA MET A 264 3.66 0.64 6.79
C MET A 264 4.88 -0.24 7.10
N ALA A 265 4.90 -1.46 6.57
CA ALA A 265 6.01 -2.39 6.75
C ALA A 265 7.28 -1.92 6.03
N LEU A 266 7.16 -1.26 4.88
CA LEU A 266 8.29 -0.60 4.22
C LEU A 266 8.89 0.50 5.10
N HIS A 267 8.05 1.37 5.69
CA HIS A 267 8.48 2.43 6.58
C HIS A 267 9.25 1.86 7.78
N ASP A 268 8.67 0.85 8.45
CA ASP A 268 9.34 0.17 9.57
C ASP A 268 10.69 -0.41 9.17
N ALA A 269 10.76 -1.08 8.02
CA ALA A 269 12.00 -1.69 7.55
C ALA A 269 13.12 -0.67 7.34
N VAL A 270 12.80 0.55 6.89
CA VAL A 270 13.81 1.61 6.76
C VAL A 270 14.19 2.18 8.14
N VAL A 271 13.20 2.47 9.00
CA VAL A 271 13.44 2.99 10.37
C VAL A 271 14.28 2.02 11.21
N GLU A 272 14.05 0.72 11.08
CA GLU A 272 14.76 -0.34 11.80
C GLU A 272 16.13 -0.68 11.19
N GLY A 273 16.53 -0.02 10.09
CA GLY A 273 17.80 -0.29 9.42
C GLY A 273 17.85 -1.66 8.74
N ARG A 274 16.69 -2.24 8.36
CA ARG A 274 16.62 -3.45 7.54
C ARG A 274 16.68 -3.14 6.05
N LEU A 275 16.30 -1.93 5.65
CA LEU A 275 16.38 -1.43 4.27
C LEU A 275 17.18 -0.12 4.22
N HIS A 276 18.22 -0.09 3.39
CA HIS A 276 19.12 1.05 3.22
C HIS A 276 19.11 1.55 1.77
N ASN A 277 19.63 2.76 1.55
CA ASN A 277 19.73 3.35 0.21
C ASN A 277 20.52 2.42 -0.74
N GLY A 278 19.98 2.21 -1.93
CA GLY A 278 20.54 1.32 -2.94
C GLY A 278 20.11 -0.15 -2.82
N MET A 279 19.58 -0.58 -1.68
CA MET A 279 19.01 -1.93 -1.54
C MET A 279 17.72 -2.07 -2.38
N THR A 280 17.48 -3.29 -2.86
CA THR A 280 16.29 -3.63 -3.64
C THR A 280 15.31 -4.41 -2.77
N ALA A 281 14.11 -3.86 -2.62
CA ALA A 281 12.99 -4.47 -1.93
C ALA A 281 11.95 -4.99 -2.92
N LEU A 282 11.35 -6.13 -2.60
CA LEU A 282 10.16 -6.66 -3.27
C LEU A 282 8.97 -6.51 -2.32
N LEU A 283 7.98 -5.70 -2.69
CA LEU A 283 6.73 -5.57 -1.95
C LEU A 283 5.71 -6.52 -2.57
N LEU A 284 5.12 -7.37 -1.74
CA LEU A 284 4.12 -8.36 -2.14
C LEU A 284 2.80 -8.06 -1.46
N GLY A 285 1.71 -8.23 -2.21
CA GLY A 285 0.36 -8.20 -1.69
C GLY A 285 -0.44 -9.33 -2.29
N CYS A 286 -1.35 -9.91 -1.52
CA CYS A 286 -2.29 -10.91 -2.01
C CYS A 286 -3.52 -10.99 -1.11
N GLY A 287 -4.65 -11.38 -1.67
CA GLY A 287 -5.85 -11.52 -0.87
C GLY A 287 -7.10 -11.67 -1.71
N SER A 288 -8.18 -11.06 -1.24
CA SER A 288 -9.52 -11.20 -1.80
C SER A 288 -9.58 -10.78 -3.28
N GLY A 289 -10.42 -11.47 -4.05
CA GLY A 289 -10.49 -11.37 -5.51
C GLY A 289 -10.67 -12.74 -6.17
N PRO A 290 -9.77 -13.72 -5.94
CA PRO A 290 -8.42 -13.60 -5.39
C PRO A 290 -7.49 -12.74 -6.26
N SER A 291 -6.68 -11.89 -5.64
CA SER A 291 -5.77 -10.97 -6.34
C SER A 291 -4.37 -10.99 -5.76
N TRP A 292 -3.38 -10.57 -6.55
CA TRP A 292 -1.98 -10.47 -6.14
C TRP A 292 -1.28 -9.30 -6.80
N ALA A 293 -0.25 -8.79 -6.14
CA ALA A 293 0.57 -7.71 -6.63
C ALA A 293 2.03 -7.85 -6.18
N ALA A 294 2.93 -7.37 -7.03
CA ALA A 294 4.36 -7.30 -6.76
C ALA A 294 4.92 -5.95 -7.23
N ALA A 295 5.73 -5.30 -6.40
CA ALA A 295 6.46 -4.10 -6.76
C ALA A 295 7.94 -4.26 -6.43
N CYS A 296 8.79 -4.03 -7.42
CA CYS A 296 10.24 -4.04 -7.26
C CYS A 296 10.72 -2.59 -7.09
N LEU A 297 11.25 -2.29 -5.92
CA LEU A 297 11.66 -0.96 -5.48
C LEU A 297 13.15 -0.97 -5.16
N ARG A 298 13.94 -0.09 -5.76
CA ARG A 298 15.24 0.27 -5.22
C ARG A 298 15.07 1.44 -4.26
N TRP A 299 15.44 1.28 -3.00
CA TRP A 299 15.27 2.36 -2.03
C TRP A 299 16.20 3.52 -2.34
N GLY A 300 15.62 4.70 -2.60
CA GLY A 300 16.35 5.91 -2.98
C GLY A 300 16.62 6.89 -1.84
N GLY A 301 16.19 6.57 -0.61
CA GLY A 301 16.33 7.47 0.54
C GLY A 301 15.28 8.58 0.59
N GLY A 302 14.04 8.29 0.19
CA GLY A 302 12.92 9.22 0.39
C GLY A 302 12.74 9.55 1.88
N GLY A 303 12.23 10.74 2.16
CA GLY A 303 11.99 11.18 3.54
C GLY A 303 11.01 10.26 4.27
N LEU A 304 11.13 10.18 5.59
CA LEU A 304 10.25 9.41 6.47
C LEU A 304 9.61 10.34 7.49
N ALA A 305 8.32 10.15 7.75
CA ALA A 305 7.63 10.84 8.85
C ALA A 305 6.50 9.99 9.43
N GLU A 306 6.22 10.21 10.71
CA GLU A 306 5.05 9.70 11.41
C GLU A 306 4.17 10.88 11.85
N TRP A 307 2.85 10.69 11.82
CA TRP A 307 1.85 11.67 12.28
C TRP A 307 1.38 11.37 13.71
#